data_AF-A0A1V8U8J5-F1
#
_entry.id   AF-A0A1V8U8J5-F1
#
_cell.length_a   1.000
_cell.length_b   1.000
_cell.length_c   1.000
_cell.angle_alpha   90.00
_cell.angle_beta   90.00
_cell.angle_gamma   90.00
#
_symmetry.space_group_name_H-M   'P 1'
#
loop_
_entity.id
_entity.type
_entity.pdbx_description
1 polymer ?
#
loop_
_entity_poly.entity_id
_entity_poly.type
_entity_poly.pdbx_seq_one_letter_code
_entity_poly.pdbx_strand_id
1 'polypeptide(L)'
;MAAITSNTGDITGANPPPIPLPPSPEQDPLTAEQWSILAAIADAVVPSFTSSVGNRLLQHPLRTQVYDTARNRIAQIAGASTGSDVITTYLGESATSTPEFRNIISRLLGYGMDETSRSGLLTILNALNTRAGALLLTGYVTPLDCLPVADREKVLQSWASSRIPILRDLYRSLTTLSMILWIRTSPTLGLVLGYPRVPVHGTPSKDSYAFRFLQIPRTIAAEPMVIETDVVIVGSGCGGAVAAKILAEAGLRVLVVDKSYYWNPLRLPMSELEGMEHLFENAGAVQSDDASIAVVAGSAWGGG
;
A
#
# COMPACT_ATOMS: atom_id res chain seq x y z
N MET A 1 10.98 -23.39 -5.45
CA MET A 1 9.84 -22.51 -5.17
C MET A 1 9.48 -21.85 -6.49
N ALA A 2 8.33 -22.20 -7.07
CA ALA A 2 8.03 -21.91 -8.47
C ALA A 2 7.67 -20.42 -8.63
N ALA A 3 8.56 -19.67 -9.31
CA ALA A 3 8.25 -18.35 -9.82
C ALA A 3 7.30 -18.52 -11.01
N ILE A 4 6.04 -18.12 -10.84
CA ILE A 4 5.11 -18.00 -11.97
C ILE A 4 5.56 -16.75 -12.73
N THR A 5 6.42 -16.94 -13.73
CA THR A 5 6.64 -15.94 -14.76
C THR A 5 5.41 -15.94 -15.66
N SER A 6 4.50 -14.99 -15.45
CA SER A 6 3.39 -14.76 -16.36
C SER A 6 3.94 -14.26 -17.69
N ASN A 7 4.27 -15.19 -18.58
CA ASN A 7 4.55 -14.92 -19.97
C ASN A 7 3.20 -14.65 -20.66
N THR A 8 2.67 -13.44 -20.48
CA THR A 8 1.59 -12.93 -21.33
C THR A 8 2.24 -12.36 -22.58
N GLY A 9 1.78 -12.85 -23.72
CA GLY A 9 2.42 -12.64 -25.02
C GLY A 9 2.62 -11.16 -25.38
N ASP A 10 3.58 -10.95 -26.29
CA ASP A 10 3.92 -9.69 -26.93
C ASP A 10 2.74 -8.71 -27.05
N ILE A 11 2.74 -7.71 -26.18
CA ILE A 11 2.09 -6.43 -26.43
C ILE A 11 3.21 -5.38 -26.35
N THR A 12 3.45 -4.73 -27.48
CA THR A 12 4.57 -3.84 -27.76
C THR A 12 4.70 -2.71 -26.74
N GLY A 13 5.68 -2.85 -25.84
CA GLY A 13 6.14 -1.82 -24.90
C GLY A 13 6.80 -2.47 -23.69
N ALA A 14 8.14 -2.52 -23.64
CA ALA A 14 8.84 -3.05 -22.47
C ALA A 14 8.39 -2.30 -21.20
N ASN A 15 8.02 -3.04 -20.15
CA ASN A 15 7.65 -2.46 -18.86
C ASN A 15 8.73 -1.47 -18.40
N PRO A 16 8.36 -0.29 -17.87
CA PRO A 16 9.32 0.61 -17.26
C PRO A 16 10.15 -0.13 -16.21
N PRO A 17 11.47 0.14 -16.13
CA PRO A 17 12.31 -0.46 -15.11
C PRO A 17 11.78 -0.12 -13.71
N PRO A 18 11.76 -1.08 -12.78
CA PRO A 18 11.27 -0.85 -11.42
C PRO A 18 12.08 0.24 -10.72
N ILE A 19 11.42 0.95 -9.82
CA ILE A 19 12.00 2.01 -9.02
C ILE A 19 12.12 1.48 -7.59
N PRO A 20 13.34 1.37 -7.04
CA PRO A 20 13.51 0.85 -5.70
C PRO A 20 12.74 1.73 -4.71
N LEU A 21 11.99 1.07 -3.83
CA LEU A 21 11.42 1.72 -2.65
C LEU A 21 12.56 2.16 -1.71
N PRO A 22 12.30 3.08 -0.78
CA PRO A 22 13.22 3.34 0.32
C PRO A 22 13.66 2.04 1.01
N PRO A 23 14.88 1.97 1.56
CA PRO A 23 15.30 0.80 2.32
C PRO A 23 14.32 0.52 3.46
N SER A 24 14.18 -0.74 3.84
CA SER A 24 13.44 -1.06 5.07
C SER A 24 14.15 -0.44 6.29
N PRO A 25 13.41 -0.13 7.37
CA PRO A 25 14.02 0.29 8.63
C PRO A 25 15.12 -0.67 9.09
N GLU A 26 16.21 -0.11 9.62
CA GLU A 26 17.34 -0.91 10.13
C GLU A 26 16.93 -1.83 11.30
N GLN A 27 15.95 -1.40 12.08
CA GLN A 27 15.37 -2.15 13.19
C GLN A 27 13.94 -2.55 12.83
N ASP A 28 13.57 -3.82 13.07
CA ASP A 28 12.19 -4.28 12.88
C ASP A 28 11.28 -3.48 13.83
N PRO A 29 10.27 -2.76 13.32
CA PRO A 29 9.44 -1.90 14.16
C PRO A 29 8.50 -2.68 15.08
N LEU A 30 8.35 -4.01 14.90
CA LEU A 30 7.47 -4.88 15.67
C LEU A 30 8.22 -6.09 16.23
N THR A 31 7.79 -6.57 17.40
CA THR A 31 8.23 -7.88 17.92
C THR A 31 7.57 -9.04 17.17
N ALA A 32 8.08 -10.26 17.36
CA ALA A 32 7.50 -11.46 16.73
C ALA A 32 6.03 -11.68 17.12
N GLU A 33 5.68 -11.41 18.38
CA GLU A 33 4.31 -11.55 18.89
C GLU A 33 3.38 -10.48 18.32
N GLN A 34 3.85 -9.24 18.19
CA GLN A 34 3.09 -8.17 17.55
C GLN A 34 2.85 -8.46 16.07
N TRP A 35 3.86 -9.00 15.37
CA TRP A 35 3.70 -9.50 14.00
C TRP A 35 2.65 -10.60 13.91
N SER A 36 2.64 -11.54 14.85
CA SER A 36 1.66 -12.64 14.88
C SER A 36 0.22 -12.12 14.98
N ILE A 37 -0.05 -11.17 15.89
CA ILE A 37 -1.37 -10.56 16.04
C ILE A 37 -1.76 -9.73 14.82
N LEU A 38 -0.85 -8.92 14.28
CA LEU A 38 -1.11 -8.12 13.09
C LEU A 38 -1.42 -9.00 11.87
N ALA A 39 -0.67 -10.09 11.71
CA ALA A 39 -0.90 -11.10 10.68
C ALA A 39 -2.27 -11.76 10.85
N ALA A 40 -2.63 -12.13 12.08
CA ALA A 40 -3.94 -12.71 12.37
C ALA A 40 -5.11 -11.80 11.99
N ILE A 41 -4.96 -10.48 12.17
CA ILE A 41 -5.94 -9.48 11.74
C ILE A 41 -5.96 -9.39 10.21
N ALA A 42 -4.80 -9.24 9.57
CA ALA A 42 -4.70 -9.08 8.13
C ALA A 42 -5.22 -10.32 7.37
N ASP A 43 -4.91 -11.52 7.84
CA ASP A 43 -5.37 -12.78 7.27
C ASP A 43 -6.86 -13.05 7.59
N ALA A 44 -7.47 -12.39 8.58
CA ALA A 44 -8.92 -12.42 8.77
C ALA A 44 -9.64 -11.46 7.82
N VAL A 45 -8.96 -10.42 7.35
CA VAL A 45 -9.48 -9.47 6.36
C VAL A 45 -9.34 -10.02 4.94
N VAL A 46 -8.20 -10.65 4.66
CA VAL A 46 -7.89 -11.33 3.38
C VAL A 46 -7.54 -12.79 3.67
N PRO A 47 -8.55 -13.65 3.89
CA PRO A 47 -8.33 -15.05 4.26
C PRO A 47 -7.95 -15.92 3.06
N SER A 48 -7.01 -16.83 3.29
CA SER A 48 -6.69 -17.92 2.37
C SER A 48 -7.83 -18.92 2.34
N PHE A 49 -8.56 -19.00 1.23
CA PHE A 49 -9.61 -19.98 1.01
C PHE A 49 -9.04 -21.28 0.44
N THR A 50 -9.46 -22.38 1.04
CA THR A 50 -9.16 -23.73 0.56
C THR A 50 -10.45 -24.54 0.42
N SER A 51 -10.39 -25.65 -0.31
CA SER A 51 -11.43 -26.68 -0.25
C SER A 51 -11.56 -27.23 1.19
N SER A 52 -12.51 -28.13 1.47
CA SER A 52 -12.87 -28.51 2.85
C SER A 52 -11.74 -29.12 3.71
N VAL A 53 -10.55 -29.32 3.14
CA VAL A 53 -9.32 -29.76 3.80
C VAL A 53 -8.37 -28.57 3.94
N GLY A 54 -8.01 -28.20 5.17
CA GLY A 54 -7.10 -27.08 5.44
C GLY A 54 -6.82 -26.85 6.92
N ASN A 55 -5.73 -26.12 7.22
CA ASN A 55 -5.41 -25.71 8.57
C ASN A 55 -6.27 -24.51 8.96
N ARG A 56 -7.25 -24.71 9.85
CA ARG A 56 -8.22 -23.67 10.26
C ARG A 56 -7.60 -22.45 10.94
N LEU A 57 -6.36 -22.54 11.41
CA LEU A 57 -5.62 -21.41 11.97
C LEU A 57 -5.02 -20.48 10.90
N LEU A 58 -4.80 -20.99 9.69
CA LEU A 58 -4.14 -20.29 8.59
C LEU A 58 -5.05 -20.09 7.37
N GLN A 59 -6.08 -20.93 7.25
CA GLN A 59 -6.92 -21.01 6.07
C GLN A 59 -8.38 -21.07 6.49
N HIS A 60 -9.25 -20.49 5.65
CA HIS A 60 -10.69 -20.56 5.77
C HIS A 60 -11.23 -21.68 4.86
N PRO A 61 -11.44 -22.91 5.36
CA PRO A 61 -11.93 -24.01 4.54
C PRO A 61 -13.38 -23.77 4.10
N LEU A 62 -13.63 -23.90 2.81
CA LEU A 62 -14.95 -23.84 2.21
C LEU A 62 -15.43 -25.23 1.84
N ARG A 63 -16.75 -25.45 1.80
CA ARG A 63 -17.31 -26.66 1.19
C ARG A 63 -16.87 -26.71 -0.27
N THR A 64 -16.47 -27.89 -0.77
CA THR A 64 -15.97 -28.07 -2.14
C THR A 64 -16.87 -27.44 -3.19
N GLN A 65 -18.19 -27.64 -3.09
CA GLN A 65 -19.17 -27.04 -3.99
C GLN A 65 -19.13 -25.50 -4.01
N VAL A 66 -18.93 -24.86 -2.84
CA VAL A 66 -18.84 -23.40 -2.73
C VAL A 66 -17.52 -22.92 -3.33
N TYR A 67 -16.41 -23.60 -3.02
CA TYR A 67 -15.09 -23.30 -3.57
C TYR A 67 -15.08 -23.36 -5.10
N ASP A 68 -15.61 -24.46 -5.67
CA ASP A 68 -15.69 -24.66 -7.12
C ASP A 68 -16.60 -23.63 -7.79
N THR A 69 -17.73 -23.30 -7.16
CA THR A 69 -18.65 -22.26 -7.66
C THR A 69 -17.97 -20.89 -7.68
N ALA A 70 -17.25 -20.52 -6.62
CA ALA A 70 -16.51 -19.26 -6.54
C ALA A 70 -15.40 -19.21 -7.61
N ARG A 71 -14.60 -20.28 -7.74
CA ARG A 71 -13.54 -20.41 -8.75
C ARG A 71 -14.10 -20.24 -10.17
N ASN A 72 -15.20 -20.92 -10.49
CA ASN A 72 -15.84 -20.81 -11.79
C ASN A 72 -16.38 -19.41 -12.07
N ARG A 73 -16.99 -18.75 -11.07
CA ARG A 73 -17.48 -17.37 -11.20
C ARG A 73 -16.34 -16.38 -11.43
N ILE A 74 -15.23 -16.52 -10.71
CA ILE A 74 -14.04 -15.68 -10.92
C ILE A 74 -13.48 -15.91 -12.32
N ALA A 75 -13.39 -17.16 -12.78
CA ALA A 75 -12.92 -17.48 -14.13
C ALA A 75 -13.78 -16.84 -15.23
N GLN A 76 -15.10 -16.77 -15.02
CA GLN A 76 -16.01 -16.09 -15.95
C GLN A 76 -15.78 -14.57 -16.00
N ILE A 77 -15.42 -13.95 -14.86
CA ILE A 77 -15.20 -12.49 -14.76
C ILE A 77 -13.82 -12.09 -15.27
N ALA A 78 -12.78 -12.84 -14.89
CA ALA A 78 -11.38 -12.55 -15.24
C ALA A 78 -11.08 -12.70 -16.74
N GLY A 79 -11.98 -13.36 -17.49
CA GLY A 79 -11.83 -13.61 -18.92
C GLY A 79 -10.93 -14.80 -19.23
N ALA A 80 -10.99 -15.27 -20.49
CA ALA A 80 -10.31 -16.50 -20.93
C ALA A 80 -8.78 -16.44 -20.88
N SER A 81 -8.18 -15.25 -20.75
CA SER A 81 -6.74 -15.04 -20.65
C SER A 81 -6.16 -15.38 -19.28
N THR A 82 -6.98 -15.46 -18.23
CA THR A 82 -6.52 -15.72 -16.86
C THR A 82 -6.51 -17.22 -16.60
N GLY A 83 -5.31 -17.80 -16.44
CA GLY A 83 -5.14 -19.23 -16.21
C GLY A 83 -5.80 -19.71 -14.92
N SER A 84 -6.32 -20.95 -14.92
CA SER A 84 -6.97 -21.56 -13.74
C SER A 84 -6.05 -21.60 -12.51
N ASP A 85 -4.74 -21.69 -12.72
CA ASP A 85 -3.74 -21.68 -11.64
C ASP A 85 -3.72 -20.34 -10.91
N VAL A 86 -3.80 -19.22 -11.65
CA VAL A 86 -3.82 -17.86 -11.06
C VAL A 86 -5.02 -17.68 -10.14
N ILE A 87 -6.20 -18.17 -10.55
CA ILE A 87 -7.43 -18.07 -9.74
C ILE A 87 -7.30 -18.91 -8.47
N THR A 88 -6.68 -20.09 -8.57
CA THR A 88 -6.45 -20.96 -7.42
C THR A 88 -5.46 -20.32 -6.45
N THR A 89 -4.39 -19.70 -6.96
CA THR A 89 -3.43 -18.93 -6.17
C THR A 89 -4.08 -17.73 -5.51
N TYR A 90 -4.91 -16.97 -6.24
CA TYR A 90 -5.68 -15.83 -5.70
C TYR A 90 -6.59 -16.24 -4.55
N LEU A 91 -7.37 -17.31 -4.73
CA LEU A 91 -8.24 -17.82 -3.67
C LEU A 91 -7.46 -18.31 -2.45
N GLY A 92 -6.28 -18.90 -2.67
CA GLY A 92 -5.41 -19.39 -1.60
C GLY A 92 -4.49 -18.32 -1.00
N GLU A 93 -4.53 -17.08 -1.48
CA GLU A 93 -3.67 -16.00 -1.01
C GLU A 93 -4.08 -15.57 0.41
N SER A 94 -3.11 -15.21 1.24
CA SER A 94 -3.35 -14.45 2.47
C SER A 94 -2.61 -13.12 2.41
N ALA A 95 -3.08 -12.11 3.14
CA ALA A 95 -2.42 -10.81 3.19
C ALA A 95 -0.91 -10.93 3.49
N THR A 96 -0.55 -11.81 4.44
CA THR A 96 0.83 -12.00 4.89
C THR A 96 1.65 -13.01 4.07
N SER A 97 1.09 -13.56 3.00
CA SER A 97 1.77 -14.58 2.19
C SER A 97 2.97 -14.05 1.39
N THR A 98 3.06 -12.74 1.17
CA THR A 98 4.15 -12.10 0.42
C THR A 98 5.12 -11.34 1.33
N PRO A 99 6.45 -11.44 1.11
CA PRO A 99 7.44 -10.63 1.83
C PRO A 99 7.19 -9.12 1.68
N GLU A 100 6.65 -8.71 0.53
CA GLU A 100 6.31 -7.32 0.21
C GLU A 100 5.31 -6.73 1.20
N PHE A 101 4.31 -7.51 1.63
CA PHE A 101 3.32 -7.07 2.62
C PHE A 101 3.97 -6.75 3.97
N ARG A 102 4.88 -7.61 4.45
CA ARG A 102 5.65 -7.33 5.67
C ARG A 102 6.52 -6.09 5.52
N ASN A 103 7.21 -5.98 4.38
CA ASN A 103 8.11 -4.87 4.11
C ASN A 103 7.39 -3.51 4.04
N ILE A 104 6.19 -3.44 3.44
CA ILE A 104 5.44 -2.18 3.37
C ILE A 104 4.92 -1.76 4.76
N ILE A 105 4.48 -2.71 5.59
CA ILE A 105 4.11 -2.43 6.98
C ILE A 105 5.32 -1.91 7.76
N SER A 106 6.48 -2.54 7.61
CA SER A 106 7.69 -2.08 8.29
C SER A 106 8.04 -0.64 7.92
N ARG A 107 7.96 -0.27 6.64
CA ARG A 107 8.19 1.12 6.19
C ARG A 107 7.15 2.08 6.75
N LEU A 108 5.88 1.70 6.73
CA LEU A 108 4.80 2.52 7.29
C LEU A 108 5.05 2.81 8.77
N LEU A 109 5.37 1.79 9.57
CA LEU A 109 5.61 1.95 11.01
C LEU A 109 6.95 2.63 11.33
N GLY A 110 7.95 2.46 10.47
CA GLY A 110 9.28 3.04 10.67
C GLY A 110 9.39 4.49 10.23
N TYR A 111 8.65 4.90 9.19
CA TYR A 111 8.81 6.19 8.53
C TYR A 111 7.51 6.97 8.31
N GLY A 112 6.38 6.29 8.13
CA GLY A 112 5.12 6.90 7.70
C GLY A 112 4.09 7.15 8.81
N MET A 113 4.39 6.77 10.05
CA MET A 113 3.48 6.89 11.18
C MET A 113 4.09 7.77 12.27
N ASP A 114 3.30 8.71 12.81
CA ASP A 114 3.72 9.50 13.95
C ASP A 114 3.80 8.63 15.23
N GLU A 115 4.57 9.09 16.20
CA GLU A 115 4.86 8.33 17.42
C GLU A 115 3.62 8.02 18.26
N THR A 116 2.61 8.90 18.24
CA THR A 116 1.38 8.71 19.03
C THR A 116 0.54 7.59 18.42
N SER A 117 0.30 7.65 17.11
CA SER A 117 -0.43 6.61 16.37
C SER A 117 0.29 5.26 16.47
N ARG A 118 1.63 5.26 16.34
CA ARG A 118 2.45 4.06 16.47
C ARG A 118 2.33 3.44 17.85
N SER A 119 2.54 4.23 18.92
CA SER A 119 2.44 3.75 20.30
C SER A 119 1.05 3.20 20.63
N GLY A 120 -0.01 3.85 20.13
CA GLY A 120 -1.38 3.37 20.24
C GLY A 120 -1.56 1.98 19.62
N LEU A 121 -1.14 1.80 18.37
CA LEU A 121 -1.20 0.52 17.67
C LEU A 121 -0.43 -0.58 18.44
N LEU A 122 0.81 -0.30 18.87
CA LEU A 122 1.61 -1.28 19.62
C LEU A 122 0.94 -1.70 20.92
N THR A 123 0.31 -0.76 21.63
CA THR A 123 -0.44 -1.05 22.86
C THR A 123 -1.60 -2.01 22.60
N ILE A 124 -2.33 -1.82 21.50
CA ILE A 124 -3.45 -2.69 21.13
C ILE A 124 -2.95 -4.09 20.72
N LEU A 125 -1.89 -4.18 19.91
CA LEU A 125 -1.30 -5.46 19.52
C LEU A 125 -0.82 -6.24 20.75
N ASN A 126 -0.18 -5.56 21.71
CA ASN A 126 0.23 -6.16 22.98
C ASN A 126 -0.97 -6.64 23.81
N ALA A 127 -2.03 -5.83 23.91
CA ALA A 127 -3.23 -6.20 24.66
C ALA A 127 -3.89 -7.47 24.08
N LEU A 128 -4.06 -7.54 22.76
CA LEU A 128 -4.62 -8.69 22.04
C LEU A 128 -3.78 -9.98 22.17
N ASN A 129 -2.49 -9.84 22.45
CA ASN A 129 -1.59 -10.97 22.71
C ASN A 129 -1.73 -11.53 24.14
N THR A 130 -2.31 -10.79 25.08
CA THR A 130 -2.54 -11.27 26.46
C THR A 130 -3.92 -11.90 26.60
N ARG A 131 -4.08 -12.91 27.48
CA ARG A 131 -5.41 -13.52 27.72
C ARG A 131 -6.45 -12.53 28.24
N ALA A 132 -6.04 -11.61 29.11
CA ALA A 132 -6.94 -10.61 29.69
C ALA A 132 -7.35 -9.55 28.67
N GLY A 133 -6.40 -9.01 27.89
CA GLY A 133 -6.68 -8.04 26.83
C GLY A 133 -7.43 -8.67 25.66
N ALA A 134 -7.11 -9.91 25.28
CA ALA A 134 -7.89 -10.68 24.30
C ALA A 134 -9.34 -10.83 24.76
N LEU A 135 -9.60 -11.22 26.02
CA LEU A 135 -10.96 -11.36 26.52
C LEU A 135 -11.72 -10.03 26.47
N LEU A 136 -11.06 -8.95 26.91
CA LEU A 136 -11.65 -7.61 26.93
C LEU A 136 -11.99 -7.10 25.53
N LEU A 137 -11.09 -7.30 24.56
CA LEU A 137 -11.21 -6.73 23.22
C LEU A 137 -11.98 -7.63 22.26
N THR A 138 -11.92 -8.95 22.43
CA THR A 138 -12.45 -9.92 21.46
C THR A 138 -13.59 -10.78 22.01
N GLY A 139 -13.77 -10.83 23.32
CA GLY A 139 -14.69 -11.77 23.99
C GLY A 139 -14.11 -13.19 24.16
N TYR A 140 -12.88 -13.44 23.71
CA TYR A 140 -12.18 -14.73 23.85
C TYR A 140 -10.99 -14.64 24.79
N VAL A 141 -10.83 -15.61 25.70
CA VAL A 141 -9.63 -15.72 26.56
C VAL A 141 -8.38 -16.13 25.75
N THR A 142 -8.60 -16.76 24.60
CA THR A 142 -7.54 -17.16 23.67
C THR A 142 -7.05 -15.95 22.89
N PRO A 143 -5.72 -15.69 22.84
CA PRO A 143 -5.14 -14.63 22.01
C PRO A 143 -5.57 -14.74 20.54
N LEU A 144 -5.66 -13.61 19.86
CA LEU A 144 -6.29 -13.50 18.54
C LEU A 144 -5.60 -14.38 17.48
N ASP A 145 -4.27 -14.44 17.50
CA ASP A 145 -3.45 -15.26 16.59
C ASP A 145 -3.62 -16.77 16.82
N CYS A 146 -4.09 -17.17 17.99
CA CYS A 146 -4.38 -18.55 18.34
C CYS A 146 -5.82 -18.98 17.97
N LEU A 147 -6.68 -18.05 17.56
CA LEU A 147 -8.04 -18.36 17.11
C LEU A 147 -8.05 -18.87 15.66
N PRO A 148 -8.98 -19.77 15.29
CA PRO A 148 -9.26 -20.08 13.89
C PRO A 148 -9.64 -18.83 13.08
N VAL A 149 -9.30 -18.79 11.79
CA VAL A 149 -9.57 -17.64 10.90
C VAL A 149 -11.05 -17.23 10.94
N ALA A 150 -11.96 -18.20 10.88
CA ALA A 150 -13.41 -17.95 10.96
C ALA A 150 -13.86 -17.31 12.29
N ASP A 151 -13.14 -17.53 13.39
CA ASP A 151 -13.45 -16.88 14.66
C ASP A 151 -12.82 -15.48 14.74
N ARG A 152 -11.63 -15.28 14.16
CA ARG A 152 -11.04 -13.93 13.98
C ARG A 152 -11.95 -13.03 13.15
N GLU A 153 -12.56 -13.54 12.08
CA GLU A 153 -13.54 -12.83 11.28
C GLU A 153 -14.75 -12.36 12.10
N LYS A 154 -15.29 -13.25 12.96
CA LYS A 154 -16.40 -12.88 13.88
C LYS A 154 -15.99 -11.79 14.85
N VAL A 155 -14.74 -11.82 15.35
CA VAL A 155 -14.21 -10.74 16.20
C VAL A 155 -14.23 -9.41 15.45
N LEU A 156 -13.70 -9.35 14.22
CA LEU A 156 -13.71 -8.12 13.42
C LEU A 156 -15.15 -7.65 13.10
N GLN A 157 -16.07 -8.55 12.77
CA GLN A 157 -17.48 -8.22 12.56
C GLN A 157 -18.16 -7.69 13.84
N SER A 158 -17.78 -8.22 15.01
CA SER A 158 -18.27 -7.71 16.30
C SER A 158 -17.77 -6.30 16.59
N TRP A 159 -16.53 -5.98 16.19
CA TRP A 159 -15.97 -4.63 16.32
C TRP A 159 -16.71 -3.62 15.45
N ALA A 160 -17.03 -3.98 14.21
CA ALA A 160 -17.74 -3.14 13.25
C ALA A 160 -19.09 -2.63 13.78
N SER A 161 -19.79 -3.46 14.55
CA SER A 161 -21.13 -3.18 15.11
C SER A 161 -21.11 -2.88 16.62
N SER A 162 -19.92 -2.75 17.22
CA SER A 162 -19.78 -2.55 18.67
C SER A 162 -20.41 -1.25 19.12
N ARG A 163 -20.96 -1.22 20.35
CA ARG A 163 -21.41 0.03 20.98
C ARG A 163 -20.25 0.90 21.46
N ILE A 164 -19.07 0.31 21.64
CA ILE A 164 -17.86 1.00 22.10
C ILE A 164 -17.16 1.67 20.90
N PRO A 165 -16.99 3.01 20.87
CA PRO A 165 -16.41 3.73 19.74
C PRO A 165 -15.02 3.23 19.33
N ILE A 166 -14.11 3.05 20.30
CA ILE A 166 -12.72 2.62 20.01
C ILE A 166 -12.68 1.30 19.23
N LEU A 167 -13.58 0.35 19.49
CA LEU A 167 -13.61 -0.93 18.75
C LEU A 167 -14.05 -0.73 17.30
N ARG A 168 -15.02 0.16 17.05
CA ARG A 168 -15.43 0.49 15.68
C ARG A 168 -14.30 1.19 14.93
N ASP A 169 -13.54 2.04 15.60
CA ASP A 169 -12.41 2.75 15.01
C ASP A 169 -11.27 1.78 14.69
N LEU A 170 -10.98 0.84 15.59
CA LEU A 170 -10.03 -0.25 15.34
C LEU A 170 -10.43 -1.11 14.14
N TYR A 171 -11.70 -1.47 14.04
CA TYR A 171 -12.21 -2.16 12.87
C TYR A 171 -11.93 -1.37 11.59
N ARG A 172 -12.35 -0.09 11.51
CA ARG A 172 -12.17 0.71 10.30
C ARG A 172 -10.70 0.85 9.93
N SER A 173 -9.84 1.22 10.89
CA SER A 173 -8.42 1.47 10.63
C SER A 173 -7.67 0.21 10.24
N LEU A 174 -7.81 -0.88 11.01
CA LEU A 174 -7.04 -2.11 10.76
C LEU A 174 -7.53 -2.84 9.51
N THR A 175 -8.84 -2.90 9.27
CA THR A 175 -9.35 -3.53 8.04
C THR A 175 -8.99 -2.73 6.80
N THR A 176 -9.13 -1.40 6.82
CA THR A 176 -8.73 -0.54 5.70
C THR A 176 -7.25 -0.67 5.42
N LEU A 177 -6.41 -0.67 6.46
CA LEU A 177 -4.97 -0.83 6.33
C LEU A 177 -4.62 -2.21 5.73
N SER A 178 -5.18 -3.30 6.26
CA SER A 178 -4.92 -4.63 5.73
C SER A 178 -5.34 -4.76 4.26
N MET A 179 -6.52 -4.25 3.89
CA MET A 179 -7.01 -4.27 2.51
C MET A 179 -6.11 -3.46 1.58
N ILE A 180 -5.80 -2.20 1.91
CA ILE A 180 -5.06 -1.31 1.01
C ILE A 180 -3.63 -1.79 0.79
N LEU A 181 -2.99 -2.33 1.83
CA LEU A 181 -1.64 -2.88 1.71
C LEU A 181 -1.64 -4.18 0.91
N TRP A 182 -2.63 -5.06 1.14
CA TRP A 182 -2.75 -6.28 0.35
C TRP A 182 -2.97 -5.98 -1.14
N ILE A 183 -3.88 -5.07 -1.49
CA ILE A 183 -4.13 -4.64 -2.88
C ILE A 183 -2.82 -4.26 -3.58
N ARG A 184 -1.99 -3.44 -2.92
CA ARG A 184 -0.72 -2.96 -3.47
C ARG A 184 0.35 -4.04 -3.64
N THR A 185 0.25 -5.14 -2.89
CA THR A 185 1.29 -6.19 -2.84
C THR A 185 0.86 -7.52 -3.45
N SER A 186 -0.43 -7.68 -3.78
CA SER A 186 -0.96 -8.94 -4.30
C SER A 186 -0.41 -9.23 -5.70
N PRO A 187 0.25 -10.38 -5.91
CA PRO A 187 0.75 -10.75 -7.23
C PRO A 187 -0.36 -11.24 -8.16
N THR A 188 -1.53 -11.59 -7.62
CA THR A 188 -2.62 -12.23 -8.39
C THR A 188 -3.79 -11.28 -8.64
N LEU A 189 -4.04 -10.31 -7.78
CA LEU A 189 -5.22 -9.44 -7.87
C LEU A 189 -5.33 -8.72 -9.22
N GLY A 190 -4.26 -8.05 -9.67
CA GLY A 190 -4.26 -7.36 -10.96
C GLY A 190 -4.56 -8.29 -12.14
N LEU A 191 -4.03 -9.52 -12.12
CA LEU A 191 -4.27 -10.54 -13.15
C LEU A 191 -5.74 -11.01 -13.14
N VAL A 192 -6.32 -11.22 -11.96
CA VAL A 192 -7.72 -11.63 -11.81
C VAL A 192 -8.68 -10.51 -12.24
N LEU A 193 -8.33 -9.25 -11.99
CA LEU A 193 -9.13 -8.10 -12.40
C LEU A 193 -8.97 -7.75 -13.89
N GLY A 194 -8.07 -8.42 -14.63
CA GLY A 194 -7.73 -8.03 -15.99
C GLY A 194 -7.10 -6.63 -16.05
N TYR A 195 -6.45 -6.21 -14.95
CA TYR A 195 -5.75 -4.94 -14.80
C TYR A 195 -4.25 -5.16 -15.06
N PRO A 196 -3.78 -4.92 -16.30
CA PRO A 196 -2.38 -5.12 -16.65
C PRO A 196 -1.50 -4.09 -15.94
N ARG A 197 -0.25 -4.46 -15.64
CA ARG A 197 0.73 -3.58 -14.99
C ARG A 197 0.92 -2.25 -15.75
N VAL A 198 0.84 -2.29 -17.08
CA VAL A 198 1.00 -1.12 -17.95
C VAL A 198 -0.18 -1.02 -18.93
N PRO A 199 -0.58 0.19 -19.34
CA PRO A 199 -1.64 0.37 -20.32
C PRO A 199 -1.36 -0.37 -21.64
N VAL A 200 -2.28 -1.23 -22.07
CA VAL A 200 -2.17 -2.08 -23.28
C VAL A 200 -2.04 -1.26 -24.57
N HIS A 201 -2.57 -0.03 -24.57
CA HIS A 201 -2.54 0.89 -25.71
C HIS A 201 -1.73 2.16 -25.42
N GLY A 202 -0.95 2.18 -24.34
CA GLY A 202 -0.12 3.32 -23.99
C GLY A 202 1.24 3.23 -24.67
N THR A 203 1.59 4.23 -25.48
CA THR A 203 2.99 4.45 -25.89
C THR A 203 3.61 5.45 -24.93
N PRO A 204 4.63 5.07 -24.13
CA PRO A 204 5.34 6.02 -23.29
C PRO A 204 5.88 7.18 -24.14
N SER A 205 5.72 8.42 -23.67
CA SER A 205 6.35 9.56 -24.32
C SER A 205 7.86 9.36 -24.30
N LYS A 206 8.47 9.36 -25.49
CA LYS A 206 9.93 9.34 -25.62
C LYS A 206 10.54 10.72 -25.34
N ASP A 207 9.72 11.76 -25.44
CA ASP A 207 10.12 13.13 -25.24
C ASP A 207 9.87 13.51 -23.78
N SER A 208 10.91 14.02 -23.12
CA SER A 208 10.80 14.64 -21.81
C SER A 208 11.56 15.97 -21.80
N TYR A 209 11.03 16.94 -21.07
CA TYR A 209 11.70 18.23 -20.91
C TYR A 209 12.95 18.04 -20.03
N ALA A 210 14.09 18.53 -20.51
CA ALA A 210 15.36 18.43 -19.79
C ALA A 210 15.44 19.50 -18.68
N PHE A 211 14.76 19.25 -17.56
CA PHE A 211 14.87 20.10 -16.38
C PHE A 211 16.29 20.14 -15.84
N ARG A 212 16.77 21.33 -15.46
CA ARG A 212 18.03 21.52 -14.75
C ARG A 212 17.74 21.75 -13.27
N PHE A 213 18.04 20.77 -12.45
CA PHE A 213 17.88 20.86 -10.99
C PHE A 213 19.17 21.36 -10.32
N LEU A 214 19.02 22.32 -9.41
CA LEU A 214 20.06 22.67 -8.46
C LEU A 214 20.02 21.65 -7.32
N GLN A 215 21.08 20.85 -7.19
CA GLN A 215 21.19 19.89 -6.10
C GLN A 215 21.78 20.60 -4.88
N ILE A 216 20.94 20.81 -3.86
CA ILE A 216 21.34 21.43 -2.60
C ILE A 216 21.78 20.33 -1.64
N PRO A 217 23.07 20.20 -1.30
CA PRO A 217 23.51 19.18 -0.37
C PRO A 217 22.92 19.42 1.01
N ARG A 218 22.57 18.34 1.74
CA ARG A 218 22.27 18.42 3.17
C ARG A 218 23.56 18.73 3.91
N THR A 219 23.85 20.01 4.14
CA THR A 219 25.05 20.43 4.88
C THR A 219 24.69 20.82 6.31
N ILE A 220 25.53 20.45 7.28
CA ILE A 220 25.56 21.02 8.64
C ILE A 220 26.41 22.31 8.64
N ALA A 221 26.53 23.00 7.50
CA ALA A 221 27.30 24.23 7.42
C ALA A 221 26.63 25.28 8.30
N ALA A 222 27.45 26.02 9.06
CA ALA A 222 26.95 27.07 9.96
C ALA A 222 26.27 28.23 9.21
N GLU A 223 26.58 28.39 7.92
CA GLU A 223 26.07 29.47 7.09
C GLU A 223 25.12 28.95 6.00
N PRO A 224 23.99 29.64 5.76
CA PRO A 224 23.01 29.24 4.75
C PRO A 224 23.56 29.47 3.33
N MET A 225 23.27 28.55 2.42
CA MET A 225 23.53 28.76 1.00
C MET A 225 22.57 29.82 0.43
N VAL A 226 23.12 30.87 -0.17
CA VAL A 226 22.34 31.97 -0.75
C VAL A 226 22.22 31.79 -2.26
N ILE A 227 20.99 31.81 -2.77
CA ILE A 227 20.67 31.83 -4.20
C ILE A 227 19.87 33.11 -4.49
N GLU A 228 20.38 33.97 -5.36
CA GLU A 228 19.71 35.20 -5.78
C GLU A 228 18.82 34.96 -6.99
N THR A 229 17.57 35.40 -6.92
CA THR A 229 16.58 35.31 -7.99
C THR A 229 15.57 36.44 -7.83
N ASP A 230 14.81 36.76 -8.88
CA ASP A 230 13.82 37.84 -8.81
C ASP A 230 12.50 37.32 -8.22
N VAL A 231 12.15 36.07 -8.52
CA VAL A 231 10.98 35.37 -7.95
C VAL A 231 11.34 33.94 -7.51
N VAL A 232 10.82 33.53 -6.37
CA VAL A 232 10.79 32.13 -5.92
C VAL A 232 9.35 31.62 -5.93
N ILE A 233 9.12 30.48 -6.58
CA ILE A 233 7.84 29.76 -6.58
C ILE A 233 8.01 28.50 -5.74
N VAL A 234 7.14 28.35 -4.74
CA VAL A 234 7.11 27.18 -3.86
C VAL A 234 6.00 26.24 -4.32
N GLY A 235 6.39 25.06 -4.81
CA GLY A 235 5.53 24.06 -5.42
C GLY A 235 5.53 24.14 -6.94
N SER A 236 5.88 23.03 -7.60
CA SER A 236 5.89 22.86 -9.07
C SER A 236 4.56 22.38 -9.64
N GLY A 237 3.50 22.37 -8.82
CA GLY A 237 2.15 21.99 -9.20
C GLY A 237 1.58 22.80 -10.37
N CYS A 238 0.38 22.43 -10.84
CA CYS A 238 -0.27 23.07 -12.00
C CYS A 238 -0.30 24.62 -11.94
N GLY A 239 -0.57 25.21 -10.78
CA GLY A 239 -0.52 26.67 -10.59
C GLY A 239 0.91 27.23 -10.61
N GLY A 240 1.84 26.56 -9.92
CA GLY A 240 3.24 26.99 -9.82
C GLY A 240 3.97 26.93 -11.16
N ALA A 241 3.78 25.86 -11.93
CA ALA A 241 4.38 25.71 -13.25
C ALA A 241 3.89 26.78 -14.25
N VAL A 242 2.60 27.12 -14.24
CA VAL A 242 2.04 28.17 -15.10
C VAL A 242 2.57 29.55 -14.71
N ALA A 243 2.60 29.86 -13.40
CA ALA A 243 3.19 31.10 -12.92
C ALA A 243 4.67 31.22 -13.29
N ALA A 244 5.43 30.13 -13.16
CA ALA A 244 6.84 30.08 -13.50
C ALA A 244 7.09 30.42 -14.97
N LYS A 245 6.30 29.82 -15.86
CA LYS A 245 6.37 30.10 -17.30
C LYS A 245 6.12 31.58 -17.60
N ILE A 246 5.02 32.13 -17.10
CA ILE A 246 4.61 33.51 -17.40
C ILE A 246 5.66 34.52 -16.91
N LEU A 247 6.16 34.34 -15.70
CA LEU A 247 7.16 35.24 -15.10
C LEU A 247 8.52 35.14 -15.79
N ALA A 248 8.94 33.93 -16.17
CA ALA A 248 10.17 33.72 -16.94
C ALA A 248 10.08 34.34 -18.34
N GLU A 249 8.93 34.20 -19.03
CA GLU A 249 8.68 34.85 -20.33
C GLU A 249 8.66 36.39 -20.23
N ALA A 250 8.33 36.94 -19.06
CA ALA A 250 8.44 38.37 -18.77
C ALA A 250 9.89 38.84 -18.48
N GLY A 251 10.87 37.94 -18.52
CA GLY A 251 12.29 38.26 -18.36
C GLY A 251 12.80 38.21 -16.91
N LEU A 252 12.01 37.72 -15.96
CA LEU A 252 12.43 37.56 -14.57
C LEU A 252 13.23 36.26 -14.39
N ARG A 253 14.23 36.29 -13.50
CA ARG A 253 14.88 35.08 -12.98
C ARG A 253 13.91 34.41 -12.01
N VAL A 254 13.47 33.21 -12.35
CA VAL A 254 12.51 32.43 -11.57
C VAL A 254 13.18 31.16 -11.05
N LEU A 255 13.09 30.94 -9.73
CA LEU A 255 13.46 29.70 -9.09
C LEU A 255 12.19 28.95 -8.67
N VAL A 256 12.05 27.69 -9.07
CA VAL A 256 10.98 26.81 -8.60
C VAL A 256 11.56 25.83 -7.59
N VAL A 257 10.95 25.75 -6.42
CA VAL A 257 11.34 24.82 -5.36
C VAL A 257 10.18 23.87 -5.11
N ASP A 258 10.47 22.57 -5.09
CA ASP A 258 9.49 21.53 -4.77
C ASP A 258 10.05 20.60 -3.70
N LYS A 259 9.17 20.04 -2.88
CA LYS A 259 9.54 19.06 -1.85
C LYS A 259 9.77 17.67 -2.43
N SER A 260 9.26 17.43 -3.64
CA SER A 260 9.16 16.12 -4.27
C SER A 260 10.11 15.96 -5.46
N TYR A 261 10.23 14.73 -5.94
CA TYR A 261 11.16 14.38 -7.01
C TYR A 261 10.54 14.50 -8.40
N TYR A 262 11.40 14.83 -9.37
CA TYR A 262 11.07 14.66 -10.78
C TYR A 262 11.32 13.22 -11.22
N TRP A 263 10.27 12.58 -11.71
CA TRP A 263 10.33 11.26 -12.31
C TRP A 263 10.31 11.37 -13.82
N ASN A 264 11.35 10.86 -14.48
CA ASN A 264 11.42 10.83 -15.93
C ASN A 264 10.23 10.01 -16.48
N PRO A 265 9.47 10.48 -17.49
CA PRO A 265 8.34 9.76 -18.07
C PRO A 265 8.65 8.32 -18.52
N LEU A 266 9.90 8.00 -18.87
CA LEU A 266 10.34 6.63 -19.18
C LEU A 266 10.31 5.67 -17.99
N ARG A 267 10.14 6.19 -16.77
CA ARG A 267 9.96 5.43 -15.53
C ARG A 267 8.48 5.24 -15.17
N LEU A 268 7.56 5.77 -15.98
CA LEU A 268 6.12 5.69 -15.76
C LEU A 268 5.45 4.75 -16.79
N PRO A 269 4.33 4.11 -16.41
CA PRO A 269 3.73 4.10 -15.08
C PRO A 269 4.53 3.23 -14.09
N MET A 270 4.51 3.62 -12.81
CA MET A 270 5.01 2.81 -11.70
C MET A 270 3.99 1.71 -11.34
N SER A 271 4.43 0.63 -10.68
CA SER A 271 3.48 -0.29 -10.03
C SER A 271 2.67 0.42 -8.94
N GLU A 272 1.56 -0.16 -8.48
CA GLU A 272 0.77 0.43 -7.38
C GLU A 272 1.60 0.67 -6.12
N LEU A 273 2.47 -0.27 -5.79
CA LEU A 273 3.38 -0.17 -4.64
C LEU A 273 4.37 1.00 -4.79
N GLU A 274 5.05 1.08 -5.94
CA GLU A 274 6.05 2.12 -6.23
C GLU A 274 5.40 3.51 -6.38
N GLY A 275 4.28 3.58 -7.10
CA GLY A 275 3.56 4.82 -7.37
C GLY A 275 3.01 5.43 -6.09
N MET A 276 2.38 4.62 -5.23
CA MET A 276 1.88 5.10 -3.94
C MET A 276 3.00 5.70 -3.10
N GLU A 277 4.17 5.06 -3.04
CA GLU A 277 5.33 5.54 -2.29
C GLU A 277 5.94 6.84 -2.87
N HIS A 278 6.11 6.89 -4.20
CA HIS A 278 6.93 7.91 -4.86
C HIS A 278 6.17 9.10 -5.45
N LEU A 279 4.86 8.93 -5.70
CA LEU A 279 4.04 9.92 -6.41
C LEU A 279 2.99 10.58 -5.51
N PHE A 280 2.73 10.06 -4.31
CA PHE A 280 1.65 10.56 -3.44
C PHE A 280 2.14 10.89 -2.04
N GLU A 281 1.48 11.85 -1.39
CA GLU A 281 1.70 12.16 0.02
C GLU A 281 1.50 10.93 0.90
N ASN A 282 2.31 10.80 1.94
CA ASN A 282 2.15 9.76 2.96
C ASN A 282 2.07 8.33 2.38
N ALA A 283 2.80 8.08 1.29
CA ALA A 283 2.73 6.84 0.53
C ALA A 283 1.29 6.44 0.11
N GLY A 284 0.42 7.42 -0.17
CA GLY A 284 -0.96 7.23 -0.59
C GLY A 284 -1.90 8.37 -0.18
N ALA A 285 -2.62 8.19 0.93
CA ALA A 285 -3.66 9.11 1.37
C ALA A 285 -3.34 9.70 2.75
N VAL A 286 -3.74 10.96 2.93
CA VAL A 286 -3.76 11.64 4.22
C VAL A 286 -5.20 11.59 4.75
N GLN A 287 -5.38 11.09 5.97
CA GLN A 287 -6.69 11.01 6.62
C GLN A 287 -6.86 12.13 7.64
N SER A 288 -8.10 12.59 7.84
CA SER A 288 -8.45 13.44 8.98
C SER A 288 -8.31 12.65 10.29
N ASP A 289 -8.13 13.36 11.41
CA ASP A 289 -7.94 12.74 12.74
C ASP A 289 -9.12 11.83 13.16
N ASP A 290 -10.33 12.13 12.67
CA ASP A 290 -11.54 11.32 12.92
C ASP A 290 -11.81 10.26 11.82
N ALA A 291 -10.91 10.17 10.83
CA ALA A 291 -10.99 9.31 9.65
C ALA A 291 -12.28 9.49 8.81
N SER A 292 -12.95 10.64 8.92
CA SER A 292 -14.15 10.95 8.13
C SER A 292 -13.83 11.37 6.69
N ILE A 293 -12.62 11.89 6.45
CA ILE A 293 -12.15 12.35 5.14
C ILE A 293 -10.76 11.80 4.87
N ALA A 294 -10.54 11.35 3.63
CA ALA A 294 -9.22 10.98 3.12
C ALA A 294 -8.92 11.79 1.85
N VAL A 295 -7.71 12.35 1.76
CA VAL A 295 -7.23 13.13 0.61
C VAL A 295 -6.04 12.41 0.00
N VAL A 296 -6.13 12.13 -1.30
CA VAL A 296 -4.99 11.68 -2.11
C VAL A 296 -4.42 12.92 -2.77
N ALA A 297 -3.15 13.22 -2.50
CA ALA A 297 -2.46 14.39 -3.02
C ALA A 297 -1.13 13.98 -3.64
N GLY A 298 -0.82 14.48 -4.83
CA GLY A 298 0.42 14.20 -5.51
C GLY A 298 1.62 14.85 -4.81
N SER A 299 2.67 14.05 -4.65
CA SER A 299 3.98 14.42 -4.12
C SER A 299 5.04 14.10 -5.18
N ALA A 300 4.91 14.74 -6.35
CA ALA A 300 5.86 14.62 -7.45
C ALA A 300 6.03 15.98 -8.16
N TRP A 301 7.13 16.14 -8.91
CA TRP A 301 7.32 17.31 -9.76
C TRP A 301 6.17 17.43 -10.78
N GLY A 302 5.47 18.56 -10.78
CA GLY A 302 4.23 18.78 -11.52
C GLY A 302 2.97 18.72 -10.64
N GLY A 303 3.07 18.21 -9.42
CA GLY A 303 1.99 18.07 -8.44
C GLY A 303 0.88 17.11 -8.90
N GLY A 304 -0.33 17.32 -8.36
CA GLY A 304 -1.56 16.57 -8.67
C GLY A 304 -1.90 15.58 -7.59
#